data_AF-A0A2G8LLM2-F1
#
_entry.id   AF-A0A2G8LLM2-F1
#
_cell.length_a   1.000
_cell.length_b   1.000
_cell.length_c   1.000
_cell.angle_alpha   90.00
_cell.angle_beta   90.00
_cell.angle_gamma   90.00
#
_symmetry.space_group_name_H-M   'P 1'
#
loop_
_entity.id
_entity.type
_entity.pdbx_description
1 polymer ?
#
loop_
_entity_poly.entity_id
_entity_poly.type
_entity_poly.pdbx_seq_one_letter_code
_entity_poly.pdbx_strand_id
1 'polypeptide(L)'
;MGRARSDPNESGIDARKQAQGPGTRPQSDSIPAYAGRGVCEPSRSIGYSNGQGSGESVPAFHRQPQTADGIPVEPRCCLTGKEQTLSRYRMVESRWGYSGTSDRIRFRVNKRIFVVGFGLYGSIHGPADYSVKIEIIHSDSGEVPRQNDTAFSCNGSDSTFRVMFKNPVEVGPNMDYIASATLKGPDSHYGTHGVKRIVHESVSSERVVFNFSLAMGNNNGTSVEDGQIPELIFYT
;
A
#
# COMPACT_ATOMS: atom_id res chain seq x y z
N MET A 1 12.23 71.22 -11.10
CA MET A 1 11.84 71.69 -12.45
C MET A 1 12.28 70.61 -13.42
N GLY A 2 11.41 69.65 -13.78
CA GLY A 2 10.65 69.62 -15.05
C GLY A 2 11.52 68.96 -16.14
N ARG A 3 11.13 67.94 -16.92
CA ARG A 3 9.83 67.34 -17.26
C ARG A 3 10.04 65.87 -17.66
N ALA A 4 9.04 65.04 -17.39
CA ALA A 4 8.81 63.76 -18.09
C ALA A 4 8.12 64.00 -19.44
N ARG A 5 8.36 63.13 -20.43
CA ARG A 5 7.37 62.58 -21.41
C ARG A 5 8.08 61.78 -22.52
N SER A 6 7.62 60.55 -22.73
CA SER A 6 7.61 59.85 -24.03
C SER A 6 6.49 58.81 -23.95
N ASP A 7 5.29 59.26 -24.33
CA ASP A 7 4.38 58.71 -25.35
C ASP A 7 3.95 57.22 -25.43
N PRO A 8 2.77 56.97 -26.07
CA PRO A 8 1.82 55.94 -25.67
C PRO A 8 1.55 54.83 -26.73
N ASN A 9 0.94 53.75 -26.25
CA ASN A 9 -0.16 52.93 -26.80
C ASN A 9 -0.52 52.97 -28.31
N GLU A 10 -0.56 51.80 -28.97
CA GLU A 10 -1.56 51.32 -29.97
C GLU A 10 -1.22 49.85 -30.34
N SER A 11 -2.05 48.82 -30.19
CA SER A 11 -3.40 48.46 -30.73
C SER A 11 -3.32 47.52 -31.95
N GLY A 12 -4.20 46.50 -31.99
CA GLY A 12 -4.40 45.51 -33.07
C GLY A 12 -4.44 44.07 -32.53
N ILE A 13 -5.56 43.45 -32.12
CA ILE A 13 -6.88 43.16 -32.72
C ILE A 13 -6.88 41.97 -33.72
N ASP A 14 -7.63 40.94 -33.30
CA ASP A 14 -8.40 39.90 -34.01
C ASP A 14 -7.76 38.89 -34.98
N ALA A 15 -8.05 37.59 -34.77
CA ALA A 15 -9.28 37.00 -35.31
C ALA A 15 -9.53 35.54 -34.85
N ARG A 16 -10.76 35.30 -34.40
CA ARG A 16 -11.43 34.00 -34.22
C ARG A 16 -11.81 33.37 -35.56
N LYS A 17 -11.89 32.03 -35.60
CA LYS A 17 -13.02 31.20 -36.11
C LYS A 17 -12.64 29.71 -35.97
N GLN A 18 -13.23 28.94 -35.06
CA GLN A 18 -14.50 28.17 -35.14
C GLN A 18 -14.59 27.15 -36.31
N ALA A 19 -14.74 25.87 -35.95
CA ALA A 19 -15.71 24.95 -36.55
C ALA A 19 -16.01 23.77 -35.60
N GLN A 20 -17.31 23.55 -35.33
CA GLN A 20 -17.91 22.38 -34.69
C GLN A 20 -18.40 21.39 -35.77
N GLY A 21 -18.51 20.11 -35.43
CA GLY A 21 -19.29 19.12 -36.20
C GLY A 21 -19.23 17.71 -35.58
N PRO A 22 -20.37 17.03 -35.31
CA PRO A 22 -20.43 15.81 -34.50
C PRO A 22 -20.37 14.52 -35.34
N GLY A 23 -19.89 13.41 -34.75
CA GLY A 23 -19.76 12.11 -35.44
C GLY A 23 -20.00 10.91 -34.54
N THR A 24 -21.25 10.43 -34.55
CA THR A 24 -21.76 9.04 -34.47
C THR A 24 -21.04 7.94 -33.67
N ARG A 25 -21.83 7.36 -32.76
CA ARG A 25 -21.72 6.06 -32.08
C ARG A 25 -21.94 4.87 -33.06
N PRO A 26 -21.38 3.69 -32.77
CA PRO A 26 -22.06 2.42 -33.05
C PRO A 26 -22.39 1.65 -31.75
N GLN A 27 -23.55 0.98 -31.77
CA GLN A 27 -24.00 -0.05 -30.83
C GLN A 27 -23.82 -1.45 -31.48
N SER A 28 -24.02 -2.49 -30.64
CA SER A 28 -24.12 -3.95 -30.87
C SER A 28 -22.79 -4.67 -31.19
N ASP A 29 -22.38 -5.74 -30.50
CA ASP A 29 -23.13 -6.98 -30.19
C ASP A 29 -22.81 -7.65 -28.82
N SER A 30 -23.88 -8.11 -28.19
CA SER A 30 -24.16 -9.39 -27.48
C SER A 30 -23.05 -10.46 -27.22
N ILE A 31 -22.78 -10.75 -25.93
CA ILE A 31 -22.86 -12.04 -25.17
C ILE A 31 -22.33 -13.35 -25.85
N PRO A 32 -21.49 -14.21 -25.19
CA PRO A 32 -21.95 -14.93 -23.99
C PRO A 32 -21.02 -15.16 -22.80
N ALA A 33 -21.71 -15.27 -21.67
CA ALA A 33 -21.26 -15.78 -20.39
C ALA A 33 -20.81 -17.25 -20.50
N TYR A 34 -19.63 -17.56 -19.98
CA TYR A 34 -19.31 -18.92 -19.56
C TYR A 34 -19.73 -19.10 -18.11
N ALA A 35 -20.93 -19.64 -17.95
CA ALA A 35 -21.38 -20.27 -16.72
C ALA A 35 -20.69 -21.64 -16.58
N GLY A 36 -19.61 -21.69 -15.80
CA GLY A 36 -19.07 -22.94 -15.28
C GLY A 36 -19.76 -23.31 -13.97
N ARG A 37 -20.91 -24.00 -14.06
CA ARG A 37 -21.53 -24.68 -12.91
C ARG A 37 -20.61 -25.82 -12.47
N GLY A 38 -19.94 -25.64 -11.33
CA GLY A 38 -19.32 -26.72 -10.56
C GLY A 38 -20.17 -26.98 -9.32
N VAL A 39 -21.21 -27.78 -9.47
CA VAL A 39 -21.97 -28.34 -8.35
C VAL A 39 -21.11 -29.48 -7.79
N CYS A 40 -20.59 -29.35 -6.58
CA CYS A 40 -20.09 -30.52 -5.83
C CYS A 40 -21.14 -30.87 -4.78
N GLU A 41 -21.92 -31.91 -5.08
CA GLU A 41 -22.79 -32.59 -4.12
C GLU A 41 -21.97 -33.23 -2.98
N PRO A 42 -22.55 -33.38 -1.77
CA PRO A 42 -21.87 -33.97 -0.63
C PRO A 42 -21.80 -35.50 -0.78
N SER A 43 -20.58 -36.01 -0.98
CA SER A 43 -20.33 -37.44 -0.95
C SER A 43 -20.13 -37.93 0.49
N ARG A 44 -21.18 -38.56 1.01
CA ARG A 44 -21.22 -39.74 1.90
C ARG A 44 -20.26 -39.77 3.10
N SER A 45 -20.90 -39.77 4.26
CA SER A 45 -20.41 -40.31 5.53
C SER A 45 -19.92 -41.76 5.39
N ILE A 46 -18.74 -42.02 5.92
CA ILE A 46 -18.30 -43.36 6.32
C ILE A 46 -17.76 -43.22 7.74
N GLY A 47 -18.46 -43.85 8.69
CA GLY A 47 -18.02 -43.97 10.07
C GLY A 47 -16.96 -45.06 10.23
N TYR A 48 -16.10 -44.90 11.24
CA TYR A 48 -15.40 -46.03 11.82
C TYR A 48 -15.30 -45.89 13.35
N SER A 49 -15.37 -47.06 13.95
CA SER A 49 -15.58 -47.45 15.33
C SER A 49 -14.43 -47.19 16.29
N ASN A 50 -14.79 -47.10 17.58
CA ASN A 50 -13.92 -47.04 18.76
C ASN A 50 -12.89 -48.19 18.84
N GLY A 51 -11.69 -47.86 19.29
CA GLY A 51 -10.72 -48.79 19.85
C GLY A 51 -9.89 -48.10 20.94
N GLN A 52 -9.95 -48.61 22.18
CA GLN A 52 -9.14 -48.17 23.31
C GLN A 52 -7.69 -48.65 23.16
N GLY A 53 -6.73 -47.79 23.51
CA GLY A 53 -5.31 -48.14 23.64
C GLY A 53 -4.53 -47.05 24.35
N SER A 54 -3.94 -47.40 25.49
CA SER A 54 -3.11 -46.59 26.39
C SER A 54 -1.71 -46.30 25.84
N GLY A 55 -1.14 -45.13 26.12
CA GLY A 55 0.32 -44.92 26.14
C GLY A 55 0.83 -43.60 25.54
N GLU A 56 1.37 -42.75 26.41
CA GLU A 56 2.45 -41.76 26.21
C GLU A 56 2.27 -40.58 25.23
N SER A 57 2.22 -39.38 25.81
CA SER A 57 2.20 -38.07 25.14
C SER A 57 3.59 -37.61 24.74
N VAL A 58 3.85 -37.54 23.44
CA VAL A 58 5.01 -36.84 22.83
C VAL A 58 4.50 -35.51 22.25
N PRO A 59 5.21 -34.36 22.41
CA PRO A 59 4.72 -33.09 21.90
C PRO A 59 4.67 -33.10 20.36
N ALA A 60 3.50 -32.80 19.81
CA ALA A 60 3.27 -32.73 18.39
C ALA A 60 4.04 -31.54 17.77
N PHE A 61 5.14 -31.82 17.08
CA PHE A 61 5.71 -30.88 16.12
C PHE A 61 4.63 -30.56 15.08
N HIS A 62 4.31 -29.28 14.95
CA HIS A 62 3.33 -28.75 14.00
C HIS A 62 3.80 -29.07 12.58
N ARG A 63 3.38 -30.20 12.00
CA ARG A 63 3.65 -30.51 10.59
C ARG A 63 2.82 -29.57 9.74
N GLN A 64 3.49 -28.80 8.88
CA GLN A 64 2.80 -28.08 7.82
C GLN A 64 2.03 -29.07 6.95
N PRO A 65 0.79 -28.75 6.51
CA PRO A 65 0.04 -29.61 5.61
C PRO A 65 0.79 -29.79 4.29
N GLN A 66 0.97 -31.03 3.86
CA GLN A 66 1.53 -31.40 2.56
C GLN A 66 0.43 -32.10 1.76
N THR A 67 0.37 -31.83 0.45
CA THR A 67 -0.46 -32.63 -0.48
C THR A 67 0.09 -34.06 -0.58
N ALA A 68 -0.72 -35.00 -1.08
CA ALA A 68 -0.31 -36.39 -1.28
C ALA A 68 0.97 -36.55 -2.14
N ASP A 69 1.30 -35.53 -2.94
CA ASP A 69 2.47 -35.48 -3.81
C ASP A 69 3.69 -34.73 -3.20
N GLY A 70 3.67 -34.43 -1.89
CA GLY A 70 4.81 -33.82 -1.19
C GLY A 70 5.08 -32.35 -1.52
N ILE A 71 4.13 -31.66 -2.19
CA ILE A 71 4.23 -30.21 -2.42
C ILE A 71 3.84 -29.49 -1.12
N PRO A 72 4.71 -28.61 -0.57
CA PRO A 72 4.36 -27.74 0.55
C PRO A 72 3.13 -26.91 0.17
N VAL A 73 2.04 -27.10 0.91
CA VAL A 73 0.86 -26.25 0.74
C VAL A 73 1.15 -24.97 1.52
N GLU A 74 1.72 -23.97 0.86
CA GLU A 74 1.59 -22.62 1.41
C GLU A 74 0.09 -22.37 1.61
N PRO A 75 -0.33 -21.92 2.80
CA PRO A 75 -1.72 -21.55 3.01
C PRO A 75 -2.08 -20.56 1.93
N ARG A 76 -3.01 -20.95 1.06
CA ARG A 76 -3.56 -20.02 0.07
C ARG A 76 -4.25 -18.94 0.88
N CYS A 77 -3.57 -17.81 1.06
CA CYS A 77 -4.15 -16.62 1.64
C CYS A 77 -5.18 -16.12 0.61
N CYS A 78 -6.39 -16.68 0.66
CA CYS A 78 -7.54 -16.09 0.02
C CYS A 78 -7.83 -14.82 0.81
N LEU A 79 -7.16 -13.72 0.45
CA LEU A 79 -7.50 -12.39 0.91
C LEU A 79 -8.94 -12.13 0.50
N THR A 80 -9.88 -12.38 1.40
CA THR A 80 -11.28 -12.07 1.23
C THR A 80 -11.48 -10.63 1.62
N GLY A 81 -11.96 -9.78 0.71
CA GLY A 81 -12.27 -8.39 1.01
C GLY A 81 -11.85 -7.42 -0.09
N LYS A 82 -12.17 -6.14 0.11
CA LYS A 82 -11.76 -5.06 -0.78
C LYS A 82 -10.47 -4.46 -0.24
N GLU A 83 -9.51 -4.22 -1.14
CA GLU A 83 -8.29 -3.49 -0.83
C GLU A 83 -8.62 -2.11 -0.28
N GLN A 84 -7.92 -1.73 0.79
CA GLN A 84 -8.05 -0.45 1.47
C GLN A 84 -6.72 0.29 1.43
N THR A 85 -6.80 1.61 1.49
CA THR A 85 -5.64 2.50 1.57
C THR A 85 -5.88 3.48 2.70
N LEU A 86 -4.91 3.56 3.61
CA LEU A 86 -4.90 4.52 4.70
C LEU A 86 -3.81 5.55 4.43
N SER A 87 -4.18 6.82 4.27
CA SER A 87 -3.24 7.93 4.21
C SER A 87 -3.08 8.58 5.59
N ARG A 88 -1.84 8.84 6.02
CA ARG A 88 -1.54 9.33 7.38
C ARG A 88 -1.21 10.82 7.49
N TYR A 89 -1.01 11.49 6.36
CA TYR A 89 -0.72 12.92 6.27
C TYR A 89 -1.92 13.68 5.70
N ARG A 90 -2.04 14.97 6.04
CA ARG A 90 -3.13 15.83 5.57
C ARG A 90 -2.70 16.83 4.50
N MET A 91 -1.40 17.08 4.39
CA MET A 91 -0.81 18.02 3.46
C MET A 91 0.45 17.41 2.85
N VAL A 92 0.87 17.97 1.72
CA VAL A 92 2.06 17.56 0.97
C VAL A 92 2.93 18.79 0.76
N GLU A 93 4.23 18.64 1.00
CA GLU A 93 5.23 19.69 0.89
C GLU A 93 6.48 19.18 0.15
N SER A 94 7.45 20.08 -0.06
CA SER A 94 8.77 19.78 -0.64
C SER A 94 9.87 20.45 0.20
N ARG A 95 11.08 19.90 0.33
CA ARG A 95 11.79 18.84 -0.41
C ARG A 95 12.28 17.76 0.57
N TRP A 96 12.21 16.48 0.19
CA TRP A 96 12.73 15.35 0.99
C TRP A 96 13.84 14.60 0.25
N GLY A 97 14.97 14.40 0.94
CA GLY A 97 16.20 13.89 0.34
C GLY A 97 16.57 12.48 0.79
N TYR A 98 17.42 11.83 -0.01
CA TYR A 98 17.83 10.44 0.20
C TYR A 98 19.34 10.29 0.15
N SER A 99 19.93 9.77 1.23
CA SER A 99 21.37 9.50 1.36
C SER A 99 21.69 8.04 1.69
N GLY A 100 20.70 7.14 1.55
CA GLY A 100 20.79 5.71 1.86
C GLY A 100 20.17 5.31 3.22
N THR A 101 19.80 6.29 4.03
CA THR A 101 19.06 6.13 5.29
C THR A 101 17.59 5.78 4.99
N SER A 102 17.03 4.78 5.67
CA SER A 102 15.64 4.36 5.47
C SER A 102 14.67 5.32 6.14
N ASP A 103 13.58 5.65 5.47
CA ASP A 103 12.39 6.26 6.08
C ASP A 103 11.64 5.20 6.88
N ARG A 104 11.32 5.47 8.15
CA ARG A 104 10.70 4.47 9.05
C ARG A 104 9.62 5.07 9.92
N ILE A 105 8.51 4.35 10.05
CA ILE A 105 7.41 4.72 10.96
C ILE A 105 6.90 3.47 11.70
N ARG A 106 6.74 3.57 13.03
CA ARG A 106 6.15 2.51 13.83
C ARG A 106 4.63 2.63 13.77
N PHE A 107 3.94 1.50 13.61
CA PHE A 107 2.49 1.45 13.64
C PHE A 107 1.97 0.22 14.40
N ARG A 108 0.76 0.35 14.91
CA ARG A 108 -0.02 -0.69 15.59
C ARG A 108 -1.47 -0.60 15.16
N VAL A 109 -2.11 -1.76 14.96
CA VAL A 109 -3.52 -1.87 14.59
C VAL A 109 -4.33 -2.58 15.67
N ASN A 110 -5.61 -2.22 15.84
CA ASN A 110 -6.50 -2.90 16.80
C ASN A 110 -7.06 -4.24 16.30
N LYS A 111 -6.97 -4.48 14.98
CA LYS A 111 -7.51 -5.66 14.29
C LYS A 111 -6.43 -6.24 13.39
N ARG A 112 -6.52 -7.54 13.14
CA ARG A 112 -5.67 -8.20 12.15
C ARG A 112 -5.91 -7.58 10.78
N ILE A 113 -4.84 -7.30 10.07
CA ILE A 113 -4.88 -6.87 8.66
C ILE A 113 -3.80 -7.60 7.87
N PHE A 114 -3.92 -7.56 6.55
CA PHE A 114 -2.91 -8.04 5.63
C PHE A 114 -2.36 -6.88 4.81
N VAL A 115 -1.18 -6.38 5.17
CA VAL A 115 -0.51 -5.30 4.43
C VAL A 115 0.06 -5.86 3.14
N VAL A 116 -0.24 -5.22 2.03
CA VAL A 116 0.20 -5.63 0.69
C VAL A 116 1.18 -4.66 0.04
N GLY A 117 1.25 -3.42 0.54
CA GLY A 117 2.21 -2.44 0.04
C GLY A 117 2.13 -1.10 0.75
N PHE A 118 2.95 -0.17 0.27
CA PHE A 118 2.98 1.23 0.70
C PHE A 118 2.66 2.15 -0.48
N GLY A 119 2.06 3.29 -0.19
CA GLY A 119 2.15 4.45 -1.08
C GLY A 119 3.34 5.31 -0.65
N LEU A 120 4.17 5.71 -1.61
CA LEU A 120 5.36 6.54 -1.40
C LEU A 120 5.23 7.84 -2.21
N TYR A 121 5.95 8.89 -1.82
CA TYR A 121 5.94 10.14 -2.58
C TYR A 121 6.99 10.06 -3.68
N GLY A 122 6.72 10.75 -4.79
CA GLY A 122 7.60 10.80 -5.96
C GLY A 122 8.36 12.12 -6.06
N SER A 123 9.09 12.28 -7.16
CA SER A 123 10.00 13.40 -7.38
C SER A 123 9.29 14.76 -7.46
N ILE A 124 9.97 15.80 -6.99
CA ILE A 124 9.55 17.20 -7.21
C ILE A 124 10.07 17.79 -8.53
N HIS A 125 10.90 17.05 -9.26
CA HIS A 125 11.60 17.55 -10.46
C HIS A 125 11.00 17.04 -11.78
N GLY A 126 9.85 16.39 -11.73
CA GLY A 126 9.19 15.78 -12.89
C GLY A 126 9.30 14.25 -12.88
N PRO A 127 9.09 13.59 -14.04
CA PRO A 127 9.13 12.14 -14.13
C PRO A 127 10.49 11.57 -13.73
N ALA A 128 10.49 10.55 -12.86
CA ALA A 128 11.70 9.92 -12.38
C ALA A 128 11.44 8.48 -11.89
N ASP A 129 12.50 7.67 -11.90
CA ASP A 129 12.50 6.33 -11.34
C ASP A 129 13.19 6.32 -9.97
N TYR A 130 12.60 5.58 -9.03
CA TYR A 130 13.20 5.28 -7.74
C TYR A 130 13.49 3.80 -7.65
N SER A 131 14.70 3.44 -7.21
CA SER A 131 14.94 2.13 -6.62
C SER A 131 14.53 2.19 -5.15
N VAL A 132 13.82 1.19 -4.66
CA VAL A 132 13.32 1.16 -3.28
C VAL A 132 13.37 -0.24 -2.68
N LYS A 133 13.84 -0.30 -1.44
CA LYS A 133 13.64 -1.47 -0.56
C LYS A 133 12.51 -1.18 0.41
N ILE A 134 11.44 -1.95 0.40
CA ILE A 134 10.36 -1.86 1.39
C ILE A 134 10.39 -3.05 2.35
N GLU A 135 10.09 -2.81 3.61
CA GLU A 135 10.10 -3.84 4.67
C GLU A 135 8.98 -3.60 5.68
N ILE A 136 8.42 -4.69 6.21
CA ILE A 136 7.71 -4.69 7.49
C ILE A 136 8.62 -5.39 8.49
N ILE A 137 8.79 -4.79 9.67
CA ILE A 137 9.72 -5.23 10.70
C ILE A 137 8.97 -5.35 12.03
N HIS A 138 9.13 -6.45 12.76
CA HIS A 138 8.66 -6.54 14.14
C HIS A 138 9.49 -5.61 15.02
N SER A 139 8.84 -4.65 15.71
CA SER A 139 9.57 -3.60 16.42
C SER A 139 10.41 -4.12 17.59
N ASP A 140 10.01 -5.23 18.20
CA ASP A 140 10.66 -5.76 19.42
C ASP A 140 11.85 -6.66 19.09
N SER A 141 11.71 -7.54 18.08
CA SER A 141 12.76 -8.49 17.69
C SER A 141 13.68 -7.95 16.59
N GLY A 142 13.26 -6.93 15.84
CA GLY A 142 13.94 -6.51 14.62
C GLY A 142 13.82 -7.49 13.46
N GLU A 143 13.04 -8.57 13.62
CA GLU A 143 12.79 -9.54 12.57
C GLU A 143 12.04 -8.89 11.40
N VAL A 144 12.45 -9.23 10.18
CA VAL A 144 11.86 -8.72 8.94
C VAL A 144 10.97 -9.82 8.34
N PRO A 145 9.68 -9.93 8.75
CA PRO A 145 8.77 -10.93 8.21
C PRO A 145 8.62 -10.84 6.69
N ARG A 146 8.78 -9.64 6.12
CA ARG A 146 8.78 -9.47 4.67
C ARG A 146 9.54 -8.24 4.20
N GLN A 147 10.20 -8.40 3.06
CA GLN A 147 10.85 -7.33 2.31
C GLN A 147 10.63 -7.47 0.80
N ASN A 148 10.80 -6.38 0.07
CA ASN A 148 10.90 -6.39 -1.39
C ASN A 148 11.85 -5.30 -1.89
N ASP A 149 12.86 -5.70 -2.67
CA ASP A 149 13.73 -4.79 -3.43
C ASP A 149 13.12 -4.62 -4.82
N THR A 150 12.71 -3.41 -5.15
CA THR A 150 11.95 -3.10 -6.37
C THR A 150 12.21 -1.66 -6.84
N ALA A 151 11.47 -1.21 -7.85
CA ALA A 151 11.45 0.17 -8.30
C ALA A 151 10.03 0.66 -8.54
N PHE A 152 9.85 1.98 -8.59
CA PHE A 152 8.63 2.61 -9.10
C PHE A 152 8.98 3.86 -9.90
N SER A 153 8.15 4.18 -10.88
CA SER A 153 8.23 5.41 -11.65
C SER A 153 7.17 6.39 -11.14
N CYS A 154 7.53 7.67 -11.09
CA CYS A 154 6.63 8.77 -10.78
C CYS A 154 6.59 9.76 -11.94
N ASN A 155 5.55 10.60 -11.97
CA ASN A 155 5.34 11.60 -13.03
C ASN A 155 5.64 13.05 -12.57
N GLY A 156 6.10 13.24 -11.34
CA GLY A 156 6.37 14.54 -10.74
C GLY A 156 5.21 15.16 -9.93
N SER A 157 4.02 14.54 -9.91
CA SER A 157 2.91 15.02 -9.09
C SER A 157 3.15 14.78 -7.60
N ASP A 158 2.40 15.49 -6.78
CA ASP A 158 2.31 15.34 -5.32
C ASP A 158 1.51 14.09 -4.88
N SER A 159 1.13 13.24 -5.84
CA SER A 159 0.40 12.00 -5.59
C SER A 159 1.30 10.92 -4.98
N THR A 160 0.67 9.85 -4.50
CA THR A 160 1.38 8.68 -3.99
C THR A 160 1.53 7.61 -5.07
N PHE A 161 2.64 6.89 -5.02
CA PHE A 161 3.01 5.83 -5.95
C PHE A 161 3.13 4.52 -5.19
N ARG A 162 2.44 3.51 -5.68
CA ARG A 162 2.26 2.24 -4.95
C ARG A 162 3.46 1.32 -5.15
N VAL A 163 3.94 0.76 -4.06
CA VAL A 163 5.03 -0.22 -4.03
C VAL A 163 4.57 -1.43 -3.22
N MET A 164 4.55 -2.59 -3.87
CA MET A 164 3.91 -3.80 -3.34
C MET A 164 4.93 -4.81 -2.82
N PHE A 165 4.55 -5.55 -1.79
CA PHE A 165 5.24 -6.77 -1.39
C PHE A 165 4.89 -7.90 -2.38
N LYS A 166 5.79 -8.89 -2.51
CA LYS A 166 5.53 -10.07 -3.35
C LYS A 166 4.36 -10.92 -2.86
N ASN A 167 4.14 -10.93 -1.54
CA ASN A 167 3.01 -11.59 -0.90
C ASN A 167 2.53 -10.69 0.25
N PRO A 168 1.28 -10.85 0.73
CA PRO A 168 0.78 -10.10 1.87
C PRO A 168 1.59 -10.36 3.15
N VAL A 169 1.57 -9.39 4.06
CA VAL A 169 2.14 -9.47 5.40
C VAL A 169 1.00 -9.44 6.40
N GLU A 170 0.87 -10.52 7.18
CA GLU A 170 -0.07 -10.53 8.29
C GLU A 170 0.44 -9.61 9.41
N VAL A 171 -0.39 -8.65 9.78
CA VAL A 171 -0.14 -7.73 10.89
C VAL A 171 -1.13 -8.07 12.00
N GLY A 172 -0.61 -8.65 13.07
CA GLY A 172 -1.40 -9.01 14.25
C GLY A 172 -1.92 -7.80 15.02
N PRO A 173 -3.08 -7.92 15.70
CA PRO A 173 -3.64 -6.85 16.51
C PRO A 173 -2.76 -6.56 17.73
N ASN A 174 -2.65 -5.28 18.07
CA ASN A 174 -1.97 -4.74 19.25
C ASN A 174 -0.46 -5.04 19.35
N MET A 175 0.17 -5.42 18.25
CA MET A 175 1.62 -5.61 18.13
C MET A 175 2.27 -4.43 17.41
N ASP A 176 3.52 -4.12 17.76
CA ASP A 176 4.27 -3.03 17.14
C ASP A 176 5.05 -3.51 15.91
N TYR A 177 4.77 -2.88 14.78
CA TYR A 177 5.48 -3.08 13.53
C TYR A 177 6.14 -1.77 13.09
N ILE A 178 7.19 -1.86 12.30
CA ILE A 178 7.83 -0.74 11.63
C ILE A 178 7.65 -0.93 10.13
N ALA A 179 7.02 0.04 9.48
CA ALA A 179 7.08 0.19 8.03
C ALA A 179 8.38 0.92 7.68
N SER A 180 9.15 0.36 6.75
CA SER A 180 10.46 0.87 6.34
C SER A 180 10.52 0.97 4.82
N ALA A 181 11.03 2.09 4.32
CA ALA A 181 11.28 2.30 2.90
C ALA A 181 12.66 2.96 2.72
N THR A 182 13.55 2.32 1.97
CA THR A 182 14.87 2.87 1.64
C THR A 182 14.87 3.26 0.17
N LEU A 183 14.68 4.55 -0.10
CA LEU A 183 14.60 5.08 -1.47
C LEU A 183 15.98 5.51 -1.97
N LYS A 184 16.19 5.33 -3.28
CA LYS A 184 17.31 5.88 -4.04
C LYS A 184 16.74 6.52 -5.30
N GLY A 185 16.90 7.83 -5.41
CA GLY A 185 16.41 8.64 -6.51
C GLY A 185 16.58 10.13 -6.20
N PRO A 186 16.03 11.01 -7.06
CA PRO A 186 16.05 12.46 -6.82
C PRO A 186 15.19 12.82 -5.60
N ASP A 187 15.23 14.08 -5.17
CA ASP A 187 14.39 14.50 -4.06
C ASP A 187 12.90 14.47 -4.39
N SER A 188 12.11 14.17 -3.36
CA SER A 188 10.68 13.92 -3.44
C SER A 188 9.84 14.95 -2.70
N HIS A 189 8.54 14.88 -2.93
CA HIS A 189 7.55 15.43 -2.01
C HIS A 189 7.59 14.67 -0.68
N TYR A 190 7.05 15.26 0.37
CA TYR A 190 6.80 14.59 1.64
C TYR A 190 5.50 15.03 2.27
N GLY A 191 4.99 14.24 3.20
CA GLY A 191 3.73 14.54 3.87
C GLY A 191 3.98 15.34 5.14
N THR A 192 3.04 16.19 5.50
CA THR A 192 3.04 16.97 6.74
C THR A 192 1.68 16.87 7.44
N HIS A 193 1.60 17.40 8.66
CA HIS A 193 0.40 17.35 9.50
C HIS A 193 -0.10 15.92 9.73
N GLY A 194 0.84 15.01 9.97
CA GLY A 194 0.52 13.61 10.18
C GLY A 194 -0.25 13.35 11.48
N VAL A 195 -1.07 12.31 11.46
CA VAL A 195 -2.04 12.02 12.52
C VAL A 195 -1.61 10.77 13.29
N LYS A 196 -1.39 10.93 14.60
CA LYS A 196 -0.96 9.83 15.49
C LYS A 196 -1.95 8.66 15.55
N ARG A 197 -3.26 8.93 15.51
CA ARG A 197 -4.31 7.92 15.60
C ARG A 197 -5.36 8.14 14.53
N ILE A 198 -5.56 7.16 13.67
CA ILE A 198 -6.52 7.22 12.56
C ILE A 198 -7.50 6.07 12.69
N VAL A 199 -8.78 6.39 12.63
CA VAL A 199 -9.87 5.40 12.55
C VAL A 199 -10.23 5.27 11.08
N HIS A 200 -9.87 4.13 10.48
CA HIS A 200 -10.25 3.79 9.12
C HIS A 200 -11.58 3.03 9.15
N GLU A 201 -12.60 3.60 8.51
CA GLU A 201 -13.89 2.94 8.36
C GLU A 201 -13.84 2.03 7.12
N SER A 202 -13.91 0.71 7.34
CA SER A 202 -13.95 -0.25 6.24
C SER A 202 -15.32 -0.25 5.56
N VAL A 203 -15.34 -0.70 4.31
CA VAL A 203 -16.55 -0.95 3.52
C VAL A 203 -17.48 -1.99 4.20
N SER A 204 -16.94 -2.86 5.05
CA SER A 204 -17.72 -3.82 5.83
C SER A 204 -18.32 -3.26 7.13
N SER A 205 -18.24 -1.94 7.37
CA SER A 205 -18.62 -1.27 8.64
C SER A 205 -17.75 -1.65 9.84
N GLU A 206 -16.67 -2.42 9.63
CA GLU A 206 -15.69 -2.68 10.66
C GLU A 206 -14.63 -1.57 10.71
N ARG A 207 -14.30 -1.09 11.92
CA ARG A 207 -13.31 -0.02 12.11
C ARG A 207 -11.94 -0.60 12.43
N VAL A 208 -10.95 -0.24 11.61
CA VAL A 208 -9.53 -0.49 11.90
C VAL A 208 -8.92 0.79 12.44
N VAL A 209 -8.31 0.72 13.62
CA VAL A 209 -7.65 1.86 14.26
C VAL A 209 -6.16 1.67 14.14
N PHE A 210 -5.52 2.61 13.46
CA PHE A 210 -4.08 2.69 13.32
C PHE A 210 -3.54 3.70 14.33
N ASN A 211 -2.50 3.30 15.05
CA ASN A 211 -1.73 4.16 15.93
C ASN A 211 -0.30 4.22 15.42
N PHE A 212 0.14 5.41 15.03
CA PHE A 212 1.49 5.70 14.58
C PHE A 212 2.33 6.23 15.73
N SER A 213 3.62 5.90 15.72
CA SER A 213 4.59 6.42 16.66
C SER A 213 5.98 6.45 16.01
N LEU A 214 6.88 7.24 16.59
CA LEU A 214 8.23 7.37 16.08
C LEU A 214 8.94 6.01 16.07
N ALA A 215 9.52 5.64 14.92
CA ALA A 215 10.52 4.58 14.85
C ALA A 215 11.87 5.18 15.28
N MET A 216 12.31 4.88 16.50
CA MET A 216 13.56 5.41 17.04
C MET A 216 14.77 4.99 16.19
N GLY A 217 15.71 5.92 16.00
CA GLY A 217 16.96 5.68 15.26
C GLY A 217 16.86 6.02 13.78
N ASN A 218 17.51 5.18 12.94
CA ASN A 218 17.70 5.34 11.49
C ASN A 218 16.37 5.46 10.71
N ASN A 219 15.76 6.65 10.66
CA ASN A 219 14.42 6.90 10.10
C ASN A 219 14.37 8.00 9.03
N ASN A 220 15.54 8.51 8.59
CA ASN A 220 15.69 9.57 7.59
C ASN A 220 14.89 10.86 7.88
N GLY A 221 14.55 11.11 9.15
CA GLY A 221 13.74 12.24 9.58
C GLY A 221 12.24 11.97 9.56
N THR A 222 11.78 10.83 9.01
CA THR A 222 10.35 10.48 9.01
C THR A 222 9.85 10.30 10.44
N SER A 223 8.77 11.00 10.75
CA SER A 223 8.10 11.05 12.04
C SER A 223 6.60 10.79 11.90
N VAL A 224 5.87 10.92 13.01
CA VAL A 224 4.41 10.89 12.97
C VAL A 224 3.89 12.10 12.21
N GLU A 225 4.54 13.25 12.37
CA GLU A 225 4.14 14.56 11.89
C GLU A 225 4.51 14.79 10.43
N ASP A 226 5.70 14.34 10.01
CA ASP A 226 6.29 14.68 8.71
C ASP A 226 7.08 13.52 8.07
N GLY A 227 7.21 13.51 6.75
CA GLY A 227 8.12 12.62 6.02
C GLY A 227 7.46 11.64 5.05
N GLN A 228 8.03 10.44 4.96
CA GLN A 228 7.68 9.44 3.95
C GLN A 228 6.75 8.32 4.43
N ILE A 229 6.40 7.40 3.53
CA ILE A 229 5.40 6.34 3.77
C ILE A 229 4.04 6.97 4.12
N PRO A 230 3.46 7.80 3.22
CA PRO A 230 2.16 8.40 3.44
C PRO A 230 1.05 7.37 3.56
N GLU A 231 1.17 6.20 2.92
CA GLU A 231 0.07 5.25 2.84
C GLU A 231 0.44 3.82 3.18
N LEU A 232 -0.47 3.15 3.88
CA LEU A 232 -0.52 1.70 4.03
C LEU A 232 -1.64 1.13 3.16
N ILE A 233 -1.32 0.11 2.37
CA ILE A 233 -2.26 -0.59 1.50
C ILE A 233 -2.50 -1.98 2.09
N PHE A 234 -3.75 -2.34 2.36
CA PHE A 234 -4.07 -3.54 3.14
C PHE A 234 -5.45 -4.14 2.84
N TYR A 235 -5.65 -5.36 3.33
CA TYR A 235 -6.95 -6.04 3.45
C TYR A 235 -7.29 -6.30 4.92
N THR A 236 -8.58 -6.45 5.21
CA THR A 236 -9.14 -6.76 6.54
C THR A 236 -9.82 -8.11 6.52
#